data_AF-A0A7T3R1C1-F1
#
_entry.id   AF-A0A7T3R1C1-F1
#
_cell.length_a   1.000
_cell.length_b   1.000
_cell.length_c   1.000
_cell.angle_alpha   90.00
_cell.angle_beta   90.00
_cell.angle_gamma   90.00
#
_symmetry.space_group_name_H-M   'P 1'
#
loop_
_entity.id
_entity.type
_entity.pdbx_description
1 polymer ?
#
loop_
_entity_poly.entity_id
_entity_poly.type
_entity_poly.pdbx_seq_one_letter_code
_entity_poly.pdbx_strand_id
1 'polypeptide(L)'
;QIYWGKRVNMFPNFHVHISTFQCVNLVSPVVLLLGIVNNIIFTLCLYQLVASSSKLSPLRYVKFIVEFVGIVVATFFLCNSSETANDCNILLCRAITNSRWTMCSNEMRRDLCMFLRRVQQPNHLRFYDGALVLSRPLFLKVVRVAYSFVNFMKV
;
A
#
# COMPACT_ATOMS: atom_id res chain seq x y z
N GLN A 1 29.92 14.69 29.70
CA GLN A 1 30.46 13.39 29.26
C GLN A 1 29.31 12.39 29.29
N ILE A 2 28.56 12.24 28.19
CA ILE A 2 27.40 11.32 28.10
C ILE A 2 27.43 10.65 26.72
N TYR A 3 27.82 9.36 26.73
CA TYR A 3 27.60 8.28 25.77
C TYR A 3 27.88 8.49 24.27
N TRP A 4 29.18 8.44 23.91
CA TRP A 4 29.69 8.10 22.57
C TRP A 4 29.90 6.56 22.39
N GLY A 5 28.91 5.75 22.81
CA GLY A 5 29.07 4.30 22.97
C GLY A 5 28.23 3.40 22.05
N LYS A 6 27.47 3.95 21.08
CA LYS A 6 26.74 3.15 20.08
C LYS A 6 27.15 3.57 18.67
N ARG A 7 28.40 3.27 18.33
CA ARG A 7 28.88 3.29 16.95
C ARG A 7 28.39 1.99 16.28
N VAL A 8 27.93 2.11 15.03
CA VAL A 8 27.71 1.02 14.06
C VAL A 8 26.46 0.15 14.28
N ASN A 9 25.28 0.65 13.92
CA ASN A 9 24.14 -0.17 13.47
C ASN A 9 23.03 0.62 12.74
N MET A 10 23.33 1.82 12.22
CA MET A 10 22.37 2.62 11.43
C MET A 10 22.54 2.45 9.91
N PHE A 11 23.58 1.75 9.45
CA PHE A 11 23.82 1.42 8.04
C PHE A 11 23.20 0.11 7.49
N PRO A 12 22.85 -0.94 8.26
CA PRO A 12 22.17 -2.09 7.68
C PRO A 12 20.77 -1.71 7.14
N ASN A 13 20.15 -0.64 7.65
CA ASN A 13 18.86 -0.16 7.17
C ASN A 13 18.90 0.57 5.81
N PHE A 14 20.06 1.08 5.39
CA PHE A 14 20.18 1.76 4.08
C PHE A 14 20.12 0.74 2.94
N HIS A 15 20.74 -0.43 3.13
CA HIS A 15 20.60 -1.57 2.22
C HIS A 15 19.18 -2.11 2.23
N VAL A 16 18.56 -2.28 3.41
CA VAL A 16 17.15 -2.71 3.51
C VAL A 16 16.23 -1.74 2.77
N HIS A 17 16.47 -0.43 2.84
CA HIS A 17 15.62 0.54 2.14
C HIS A 17 15.78 0.49 0.61
N ILE A 18 17.02 0.33 0.11
CA ILE A 18 17.29 0.10 -1.32
C ILE A 18 16.63 -1.20 -1.79
N SER A 19 16.74 -2.27 -1.02
CA SER A 19 16.08 -3.55 -1.29
C SER A 19 14.57 -3.40 -1.28
N THR A 20 13.97 -2.68 -0.31
CA THR A 20 12.51 -2.44 -0.31
C THR A 20 12.05 -1.59 -1.49
N PHE A 21 12.84 -0.61 -1.95
CA PHE A 21 12.47 0.22 -3.11
C PHE A 21 12.56 -0.57 -4.43
N GLN A 22 13.60 -1.40 -4.58
CA GLN A 22 13.71 -2.31 -5.73
C GLN A 22 12.62 -3.39 -5.68
N CYS A 23 12.30 -3.94 -4.51
CA CYS A 23 11.17 -4.84 -4.33
C CYS A 23 9.84 -4.17 -4.67
N VAL A 24 9.61 -2.91 -4.27
CA VAL A 24 8.38 -2.17 -4.63
C VAL A 24 8.26 -2.03 -6.15
N ASN A 25 9.34 -1.71 -6.87
CA ASN A 25 9.28 -1.58 -8.33
C ASN A 25 9.13 -2.93 -9.06
N LEU A 26 9.73 -4.00 -8.56
CA LEU A 26 9.57 -5.36 -9.09
C LEU A 26 8.18 -5.96 -8.80
N VAL A 27 7.66 -5.68 -7.60
CA VAL A 27 6.36 -6.17 -7.12
C VAL A 27 5.21 -5.29 -7.64
N SER A 28 5.50 -4.06 -8.08
CA SER A 28 4.51 -3.14 -8.62
C SER A 28 3.66 -3.72 -9.77
N PRO A 29 4.23 -4.25 -10.87
CA PRO A 29 3.43 -4.84 -11.94
C PRO A 29 2.62 -6.05 -11.47
N VAL A 30 3.14 -6.83 -10.52
CA VAL A 30 2.46 -7.99 -9.94
C VAL A 30 1.25 -7.57 -9.10
N VAL A 31 1.40 -6.56 -8.25
CA VAL A 31 0.31 -6.01 -7.43
C VAL A 31 -0.77 -5.36 -8.29
N LEU A 32 -0.38 -4.71 -9.40
CA LEU A 32 -1.30 -4.15 -10.37
C LEU A 32 -2.14 -5.25 -11.03
N LEU A 33 -1.48 -6.30 -11.52
CA LEU A 33 -2.15 -7.42 -12.16
C LEU A 33 -3.09 -8.15 -11.19
N LEU A 34 -2.66 -8.34 -9.94
CA LEU A 34 -3.52 -8.82 -8.84
C LEU A 34 -4.71 -7.89 -8.60
N GLY A 35 -4.52 -6.57 -8.61
CA GLY A 35 -5.59 -5.60 -8.47
C GLY A 35 -6.63 -5.69 -9.58
N ILE A 36 -6.21 -5.83 -10.85
CA ILE A 36 -7.11 -6.01 -11.98
C ILE A 36 -7.89 -7.33 -11.86
N VAL A 37 -7.18 -8.43 -11.62
CA VAL A 37 -7.80 -9.76 -11.47
C VAL A 37 -8.80 -9.76 -10.31
N ASN A 38 -8.44 -9.17 -9.17
CA ASN A 38 -9.34 -9.05 -8.03
C ASN A 38 -10.59 -8.22 -8.33
N ASN A 39 -10.48 -7.13 -9.11
CA ASN A 39 -11.65 -6.34 -9.53
C ASN A 39 -12.58 -7.12 -10.47
N ILE A 40 -12.02 -7.94 -11.38
CA ILE A 40 -12.81 -8.81 -12.26
C ILE A 40 -13.53 -9.88 -11.43
N ILE A 41 -12.81 -10.57 -10.53
CA ILE A 41 -13.39 -11.58 -9.63
C ILE A 41 -14.47 -10.96 -8.75
N PHE A 42 -14.22 -9.76 -8.20
CA PHE A 42 -15.16 -9.02 -7.38
C PHE A 42 -16.46 -8.71 -8.13
N THR A 43 -16.35 -8.24 -9.37
CA THR A 43 -17.51 -7.93 -10.22
C THR A 43 -18.29 -9.19 -10.57
N LEU A 44 -17.60 -10.29 -10.87
CA LEU A 44 -18.23 -11.59 -11.14
C LEU A 44 -18.93 -12.16 -9.90
N CYS A 45 -18.32 -12.04 -8.72
CA CYS A 45 -18.92 -12.47 -7.45
C CYS A 45 -20.19 -11.66 -7.14
N LEU A 46 -20.15 -10.34 -7.30
CA LEU A 46 -21.31 -9.47 -7.13
C LEU A 46 -22.43 -9.81 -8.13
N TYR A 47 -22.08 -10.01 -9.39
CA TYR A 47 -23.06 -10.41 -10.40
C TYR A 47 -23.75 -11.73 -10.04
N GLN A 48 -22.99 -12.75 -9.65
CA GLN A 48 -23.57 -14.05 -9.26
C GLN A 48 -24.41 -13.94 -7.99
N LEU A 49 -23.97 -13.16 -7.00
CA LEU A 49 -24.71 -12.92 -5.76
C LEU A 49 -26.03 -12.17 -5.97
N VAL A 50 -26.10 -11.25 -6.94
CA VAL A 50 -27.30 -10.45 -7.18
C VAL A 50 -28.22 -11.11 -8.20
N ALA A 51 -27.72 -11.41 -9.41
CA ALA A 51 -28.53 -11.89 -10.53
C ALA A 51 -28.91 -13.38 -10.42
N SER A 52 -28.09 -14.18 -9.75
CA SER A 52 -28.27 -15.65 -9.66
C SER A 52 -28.56 -16.14 -8.24
N SER A 53 -28.91 -15.24 -7.31
CA SER A 53 -29.14 -15.57 -5.89
C SER A 53 -30.13 -16.73 -5.69
N SER A 54 -31.21 -16.76 -6.46
CA SER A 54 -32.26 -17.79 -6.37
C SER A 54 -31.91 -19.12 -7.04
N LYS A 55 -30.87 -19.17 -7.89
CA LYS A 55 -30.44 -20.35 -8.65
C LYS A 55 -29.17 -20.99 -8.10
N LEU A 56 -28.55 -20.40 -7.08
CA LEU A 56 -27.29 -20.85 -6.50
C LEU A 56 -27.53 -21.82 -5.34
N SER A 57 -26.70 -22.86 -5.25
CA SER A 57 -26.69 -23.72 -4.07
C SER A 57 -26.20 -22.93 -2.84
N PRO A 58 -26.71 -23.23 -1.63
CA PRO A 58 -26.33 -22.51 -0.41
C PRO A 58 -24.81 -22.49 -0.17
N LEU A 59 -24.13 -23.60 -0.48
CA LEU A 59 -22.67 -23.72 -0.36
C LEU A 59 -21.93 -22.77 -1.31
N ARG A 60 -22.42 -22.60 -2.55
CA ARG A 60 -21.81 -21.66 -3.51
C ARG A 60 -22.05 -20.21 -3.07
N TYR A 61 -23.24 -19.90 -2.56
CA TYR A 61 -23.57 -18.58 -2.05
C TYR A 61 -22.64 -18.16 -0.91
N VAL A 62 -22.43 -19.03 0.09
CA VAL A 62 -21.50 -18.77 1.19
C VAL A 62 -20.07 -18.61 0.68
N LYS A 63 -19.63 -19.44 -0.27
CA LYS A 63 -18.29 -19.33 -0.87
C LYS A 63 -18.07 -17.93 -1.49
N PHE A 64 -19.04 -17.43 -2.26
CA PHE A 64 -18.91 -16.10 -2.87
C PHE A 64 -18.91 -14.96 -1.86
N ILE A 65 -19.67 -15.07 -0.77
CA ILE A 65 -19.62 -14.10 0.33
C ILE A 65 -18.23 -14.09 0.99
N VAL A 66 -17.68 -15.28 1.29
CA VAL A 66 -16.34 -15.39 1.90
C VAL A 66 -15.27 -14.82 0.97
N GLU A 67 -15.34 -15.14 -0.33
CA GLU A 67 -14.43 -14.60 -1.35
C GLU A 67 -14.51 -13.07 -1.42
N PHE A 68 -15.74 -12.52 -1.43
CA PHE A 68 -15.99 -11.09 -1.44
C PHE A 68 -15.38 -10.39 -0.21
N VAL A 69 -15.65 -10.92 0.98
CA VAL A 69 -15.09 -10.37 2.23
C VAL A 69 -13.56 -10.47 2.23
N GLY A 70 -13.01 -11.59 1.75
CA GLY A 70 -11.57 -11.78 1.61
C GLY A 70 -10.91 -10.71 0.72
N ILE A 71 -11.49 -10.42 -0.44
CA ILE A 71 -10.98 -9.38 -1.36
C ILE A 71 -11.06 -7.98 -0.73
N VAL A 72 -12.15 -7.67 -0.02
CA VAL A 72 -12.31 -6.38 0.68
C VAL A 72 -11.24 -6.21 1.75
N VAL A 73 -11.03 -7.24 2.57
CA VAL A 73 -10.02 -7.24 3.65
C VAL A 73 -8.60 -7.13 3.05
N ALA A 74 -8.28 -7.90 2.01
CA ALA A 74 -6.98 -7.83 1.34
C ALA A 74 -6.71 -6.44 0.77
N THR A 75 -7.71 -5.82 0.13
CA THR A 75 -7.61 -4.46 -0.41
C THR A 75 -7.40 -3.43 0.70
N PHE A 76 -8.09 -3.59 1.83
CA PHE A 76 -7.90 -2.74 3.01
C PHE A 76 -6.48 -2.85 3.57
N PHE A 77 -5.96 -4.06 3.79
CA PHE A 77 -4.60 -4.27 4.30
C PHE A 77 -3.56 -3.64 3.38
N LEU A 78 -3.72 -3.81 2.07
CA LEU A 78 -2.81 -3.26 1.06
C LEU A 78 -2.81 -1.73 1.08
N CYS A 79 -4.00 -1.10 1.15
CA CYS A 79 -4.13 0.36 1.26
C CYS A 79 -3.57 0.88 2.59
N ASN A 80 -3.86 0.21 3.71
CA ASN A 80 -3.39 0.62 5.03
C ASN A 80 -1.87 0.51 5.17
N SER A 81 -1.28 -0.53 4.59
CA SER A 81 0.17 -0.73 4.58
C SER A 81 0.87 0.34 3.73
N SER A 82 0.30 0.71 2.58
CA SER A 82 0.76 1.83 1.74
C SER A 82 0.81 3.14 2.52
N GLU A 83 -0.24 3.44 3.28
CA GLU A 83 -0.36 4.68 4.05
C GLU A 83 0.57 4.69 5.27
N THR A 84 0.66 3.57 6.00
CA THR A 84 1.60 3.43 7.13
C THR A 84 3.05 3.60 6.66
N ALA A 85 3.40 3.05 5.49
CA ALA A 85 4.74 3.23 4.92
C ALA A 85 5.02 4.71 4.58
N ASN A 86 4.03 5.44 4.06
CA ASN A 86 4.16 6.87 3.79
C ASN A 86 4.31 7.69 5.08
N ASP A 87 3.53 7.39 6.12
CA ASP A 87 3.63 8.08 7.41
C ASP A 87 5.00 7.85 8.07
N CYS A 88 5.54 6.64 8.00
CA CYS A 88 6.90 6.32 8.43
C CYS A 88 7.95 7.16 7.70
N ASN A 89 7.82 7.34 6.38
CA ASN A 89 8.72 8.19 5.59
C ASN A 89 8.66 9.66 6.04
N ILE A 90 7.46 10.17 6.34
CA ILE A 90 7.27 11.54 6.86
C ILE A 90 7.92 11.68 8.24
N LEU A 91 7.72 10.71 9.13
CA LEU A 91 8.32 10.69 10.47
C LEU A 91 9.84 10.62 10.41
N LEU A 92 10.41 9.81 9.51
CA LEU A 92 11.86 9.73 9.27
C LEU A 92 12.42 11.07 8.79
N CYS A 93 11.76 11.73 7.83
CA CYS A 93 12.15 13.06 7.38
C CYS A 93 12.18 14.06 8.55
N ARG A 94 11.10 14.10 9.35
CA ARG A 94 11.01 14.98 10.53
C ARG A 94 12.09 14.67 11.58
N ALA A 95 12.35 13.39 11.86
CA ALA A 95 13.37 12.98 12.82
C ALA A 95 14.77 13.43 12.39
N ILE A 96 15.10 13.34 11.09
CA ILE A 96 16.38 13.81 10.58
C ILE A 96 16.45 15.34 10.61
N THR A 97 15.40 16.05 10.20
CA THR A 97 15.36 17.53 10.28
C THR A 97 15.53 18.04 11.71
N ASN A 98 14.92 17.36 12.69
CA ASN A 98 15.02 17.71 14.11
C ASN A 98 16.31 17.20 14.76
N SER A 99 17.08 16.36 14.08
CA SER A 99 18.40 15.95 14.56
C SER A 99 19.43 17.07 14.35
N ARG A 100 20.48 17.10 15.17
CA ARG A 100 21.64 17.98 14.92
C ARG A 100 22.53 17.42 13.82
N TRP A 101 21.96 17.03 12.68
CA TRP A 101 22.68 16.47 11.53
C TRP A 101 23.74 17.45 10.98
N THR A 102 23.57 18.75 11.25
CA THR A 102 24.57 19.78 10.97
C THR A 102 25.83 19.64 11.81
N MET A 103 25.83 18.91 12.92
CA MET A 103 27.01 18.66 13.75
C MET A 103 27.69 17.32 13.44
N CYS A 104 27.16 16.55 12.47
CA CYS A 104 27.74 15.28 12.06
C CYS A 104 28.95 15.46 11.11
N SER A 105 29.77 14.42 10.97
CA SER A 105 30.88 14.38 10.02
C SER A 105 30.40 14.59 8.58
N ASN A 106 31.29 15.08 7.71
CA ASN A 106 30.95 15.34 6.30
C ASN A 106 30.50 14.06 5.57
N GLU A 107 31.07 12.90 5.90
CA GLU A 107 30.63 11.61 5.36
C GLU A 107 29.19 11.29 5.78
N MET A 108 28.88 11.40 7.08
CA MET A 108 27.54 11.12 7.60
C MET A 108 26.49 12.10 7.05
N ARG A 109 26.85 13.38 6.88
CA ARG A 109 25.99 14.37 6.23
C ARG A 109 25.67 14.01 4.78
N ARG A 110 26.66 13.53 4.01
CA ARG A 110 26.45 13.11 2.62
C ARG A 110 25.47 11.94 2.54
N ASP A 111 25.64 10.95 3.42
CA ASP A 111 24.78 9.77 3.44
C ASP A 111 23.36 10.11 3.93
N LEU A 112 23.22 11.00 4.91
CA LEU A 112 21.92 11.51 5.35
C LEU A 112 21.23 12.34 4.26
N CYS A 113 21.94 13.16 3.50
CA CYS A 113 21.38 13.89 2.36
C CYS A 113 20.91 12.95 1.24
N MET A 114 21.69 11.89 0.96
CA MET A 114 21.30 10.84 0.01
C MET A 114 20.07 10.07 0.49
N PHE A 115 19.98 9.81 1.79
CA PHE A 115 18.81 9.19 2.43
C PHE A 115 17.58 10.08 2.31
N LEU A 116 17.67 11.33 2.76
CA LEU A 116 16.59 12.32 2.75
C LEU A 116 16.03 12.52 1.35
N ARG A 117 16.90 12.65 0.33
CA ARG A 117 16.47 12.78 -1.07
C ARG A 117 15.61 11.60 -1.54
N ARG A 118 15.82 10.40 -1.00
CA ARG A 118 15.05 9.19 -1.33
C ARG A 118 13.76 9.10 -0.53
N VAL A 119 13.79 9.43 0.77
CA VAL A 119 12.62 9.36 1.66
C VAL A 119 11.63 10.51 1.40
N GLN A 120 12.11 11.67 0.89
CA GLN A 120 11.27 12.79 0.48
C GLN A 120 10.50 12.56 -0.82
N GLN A 121 10.88 11.57 -1.63
CA GLN A 121 10.06 11.16 -2.77
C GLN A 121 8.78 10.53 -2.22
N PRO A 122 7.58 11.06 -2.52
CA PRO A 122 6.34 10.55 -1.98
C PRO A 122 6.12 9.13 -2.51
N ASN A 123 6.48 8.15 -1.70
CA ASN A 123 6.41 6.73 -2.00
C ASN A 123 4.99 6.20 -1.77
N HIS A 124 3.99 6.97 -2.17
CA HIS A 124 2.68 6.39 -2.40
C HIS A 124 2.88 5.34 -3.49
N LEU A 125 2.38 4.12 -3.29
CA LEU A 125 2.32 3.11 -4.34
C LEU A 125 1.43 3.65 -5.48
N ARG A 126 2.08 4.39 -6.39
CA ARG A 126 1.52 5.00 -7.59
C ARG A 126 1.72 4.00 -8.70
N PHE A 127 0.64 3.33 -9.06
CA PHE A 127 0.62 2.49 -10.24
C PHE A 127 0.29 3.37 -11.44
N TYR A 128 1.00 3.12 -12.54
CA TYR A 128 0.75 3.77 -13.84
C TYR A 128 0.85 5.31 -13.77
N ASP A 129 2.03 5.83 -13.41
CA ASP A 129 2.34 7.28 -13.39
C ASP A 129 1.35 8.14 -12.56
N GLY A 130 0.69 7.52 -11.56
CA GLY A 130 -0.28 8.19 -10.69
C GLY A 130 -1.76 7.93 -11.01
N ALA A 131 -2.08 7.10 -12.01
CA ALA A 131 -3.47 6.74 -12.32
C ALA A 131 -4.15 5.96 -11.18
N LEU A 132 -3.38 5.16 -10.43
CA LEU A 132 -3.86 4.38 -9.29
C LEU A 132 -2.99 4.67 -8.06
N VAL A 133 -3.53 5.49 -7.16
CA VAL A 133 -2.93 5.76 -5.86
C VAL A 133 -3.63 4.87 -4.83
N LEU A 134 -2.94 3.83 -4.36
CA LEU A 134 -3.42 2.99 -3.25
C LEU A 134 -3.53 3.84 -1.99
N SER A 135 -4.76 4.26 -1.71
CA SER A 135 -5.11 5.19 -0.64
C SER A 135 -6.53 4.89 -0.17
N ARG A 136 -6.87 5.25 1.07
CA ARG A 136 -8.25 5.10 1.60
C ARG A 136 -9.35 5.65 0.67
N PRO A 137 -9.16 6.79 -0.03
CA PRO A 137 -10.11 7.27 -1.03
C PRO A 137 -10.39 6.28 -2.17
N LEU A 138 -9.39 5.50 -2.60
CA LEU A 138 -9.57 4.47 -3.63
C LEU A 138 -10.49 3.35 -3.12
N PHE A 139 -10.28 2.89 -1.88
CA PHE A 139 -11.16 1.90 -1.26
C PHE A 139 -12.61 2.38 -1.21
N LEU A 140 -12.85 3.63 -0.79
CA LEU A 140 -14.19 4.20 -0.75
C LEU A 140 -14.84 4.30 -2.14
N LYS A 141 -14.05 4.60 -3.19
CA LYS A 141 -14.53 4.57 -4.58
C LYS A 141 -14.94 3.17 -5.00
N VAL A 142 -14.15 2.14 -4.69
CA VAL A 142 -14.48 0.74 -5.00
C VAL A 142 -15.78 0.31 -4.31
N VAL A 143 -15.93 0.63 -3.02
CA VAL A 143 -17.16 0.33 -2.26
C VAL A 143 -18.37 1.08 -2.84
N ARG A 144 -18.21 2.35 -3.21
CA ARG A 144 -19.29 3.14 -3.85
C ARG A 144 -19.70 2.53 -5.19
N VAL A 145 -18.74 2.12 -6.02
CA VAL A 145 -19.01 1.45 -7.31
C VAL A 145 -19.74 0.13 -7.09
N ALA A 146 -19.30 -0.67 -6.11
CA ALA A 146 -19.97 -1.92 -5.74
C ALA A 146 -21.44 -1.69 -5.35
N TYR A 147 -21.71 -0.67 -4.54
CA TYR A 147 -23.07 -0.31 -4.12
C TYR A 147 -23.93 0.15 -5.30
N SER A 148 -23.39 1.01 -6.17
CA SER A 148 -24.08 1.45 -7.39
C SER A 148 -24.39 0.30 -8.33
N PHE A 149 -23.46 -0.65 -8.49
CA PHE A 149 -23.65 -1.84 -9.33
C PHE A 149 -24.75 -2.74 -8.78
N VAL A 150 -24.77 -2.99 -7.46
CA VAL A 150 -25.85 -3.76 -6.82
C VAL A 150 -27.21 -3.09 -7.02
N ASN A 151 -27.28 -1.76 -6.88
CA ASN A 151 -28.53 -1.03 -7.11
C ASN A 151 -28.98 -1.08 -8.57
N PHE A 152 -28.06 -0.98 -9.53
CA PHE A 152 -28.37 -1.14 -10.95
C PHE A 152 -28.95 -2.52 -11.26
N MET A 153 -28.38 -3.58 -10.69
CA MET A 153 -28.82 -4.97 -10.91
C MET A 153 -30.13 -5.34 -10.21
N LYS A 154 -30.60 -4.50 -9.27
CA LYS A 154 -31.91 -4.67 -8.60
C LYS A 154 -33.07 -4.02 -9.36
N VAL A 155 -32.78 -3.11 -10.29
CA VAL A 155 -33.75 -2.49 -11.22
C VAL A 155 -33.99 -3.45 -12.37
#